data_AF-A0A9X6VRI7-F1
#
_entry.id   AF-A0A9X6VRI7-F1
#
_cell.length_a   1.000
_cell.length_b   1.000
_cell.length_c   1.000
_cell.angle_alpha   90.00
_cell.angle_beta   90.00
_cell.angle_gamma   90.00
#
_symmetry.space_group_name_H-M   'P 1'
#
loop_
_entity.id
_entity.type
_entity.pdbx_description
1 polymer ?
#
loop_
_entity_poly.entity_id
_entity_poly.type
_entity_poly.pdbx_seq_one_letter_code
_entity_poly.pdbx_strand_id
1 'polypeptide(L)'
;MFKKLVVGTLAAGIALTGGIGAASAHSETYERCYKPLEDITYKNGIYYKQEFNTENVFRNAYTDNEGITWYFKKYEISRYCGGYFAYYEGRKY
;
A
#
# COMPACT_ATOMS: atom_id res chain seq x y z
N MET A 1 51.34 48.60 22.14
CA MET A 1 50.01 49.07 21.71
C MET A 1 49.89 48.83 20.21
N PHE A 2 49.30 47.71 19.79
CA PHE A 2 49.03 47.41 18.38
C PHE A 2 47.77 46.55 18.27
N LYS A 3 46.72 47.22 17.76
CA LYS A 3 45.65 46.77 16.85
C LYS A 3 44.79 45.56 17.24
N LYS A 4 43.57 45.88 17.70
CA LYS A 4 42.39 45.01 17.71
C LYS A 4 42.11 44.47 16.31
N LEU A 5 41.98 43.16 16.17
CA LEU A 5 41.46 42.52 14.97
C LEU A 5 39.96 42.23 15.18
N VAL A 6 39.15 43.02 14.49
CA VAL A 6 37.87 42.68 13.85
C VAL A 6 37.16 41.43 14.38
N VAL A 7 36.17 41.66 15.25
CA VAL A 7 35.05 40.72 15.45
C VAL A 7 34.21 40.76 14.17
N GLY A 8 34.36 39.71 13.35
CA GLY A 8 33.48 39.43 12.23
C GLY A 8 32.21 38.76 12.75
N THR A 9 31.09 39.42 12.50
CA THR A 9 29.73 38.93 12.68
C THR A 9 29.52 37.59 11.97
N LEU A 10 29.22 36.53 12.71
CA LEU A 10 28.52 35.36 12.18
C LEU A 10 27.11 35.32 12.77
N ALA A 11 26.25 36.16 12.23
CA ALA A 11 24.81 35.99 12.36
C ALA A 11 24.41 34.80 11.46
N ALA A 12 24.50 33.58 12.00
CA ALA A 12 23.88 32.42 11.38
C ALA A 12 22.36 32.50 11.62
N GLY A 13 21.70 33.32 10.80
CA GLY A 13 20.27 33.25 10.61
C GLY A 13 19.95 31.93 9.91
N ILE A 14 19.56 30.92 10.67
CA ILE A 14 18.79 29.80 10.14
C ILE A 14 17.38 29.97 10.71
N ALA A 15 16.59 30.78 10.00
CA ALA A 15 15.17 30.53 9.97
C ALA A 15 14.98 29.22 9.18
N LEU A 16 14.75 28.11 9.86
CA LEU A 16 14.06 26.99 9.24
C LEU A 16 12.58 27.10 9.63
N THR A 17 11.92 27.94 8.85
CA THR A 17 10.50 27.81 8.58
C THR A 17 10.20 26.38 8.14
N GLY A 18 9.14 25.80 8.67
CA GLY A 18 8.64 24.54 8.14
C GLY A 18 7.90 23.80 9.21
N GLY A 19 6.65 24.22 9.45
CA GLY A 19 5.72 23.49 10.28
C GLY A 19 5.76 22.01 9.90
N ILE A 20 5.97 21.16 10.90
CA ILE A 20 5.66 19.74 10.80
C ILE A 20 4.13 19.67 10.77
N GLY A 21 3.60 19.87 9.56
CA GLY A 21 2.18 19.97 9.26
C GLY A 21 1.91 19.31 7.93
N ALA A 22 2.34 18.05 7.81
CA ALA A 22 1.81 17.14 6.82
C ALA A 22 1.93 15.73 7.41
N ALA A 23 0.86 15.26 8.01
CA ALA A 23 0.66 13.83 8.21
C ALA A 23 0.61 13.20 6.81
N SER A 24 1.70 12.55 6.39
CA SER A 24 1.70 11.66 5.25
C SER A 24 0.93 10.40 5.62
N ALA A 25 -0.40 10.44 5.50
CA ALA A 25 -1.29 9.29 5.76
C ALA A 25 -1.75 8.57 4.49
N HIS A 26 -1.19 8.93 3.32
CA HIS A 26 -1.73 8.46 2.03
C HIS A 26 -0.97 7.27 1.41
N SER A 27 0.32 7.09 1.69
CA SER A 27 1.12 6.02 1.07
C SER A 27 0.83 4.62 1.63
N GLU A 28 0.65 4.50 2.96
CA GLU A 28 0.39 3.23 3.65
C GLU A 28 -0.92 2.56 3.20
N THR A 29 -1.97 3.39 3.00
CA THR A 29 -3.30 2.90 2.61
C THR A 29 -3.28 2.38 1.18
N TYR A 30 -2.61 3.07 0.26
CA TYR A 30 -2.52 2.62 -1.14
C TYR A 30 -1.74 1.30 -1.27
N GLU A 31 -0.59 1.17 -0.61
CA GLU A 31 0.19 -0.07 -0.66
C GLU A 31 -0.51 -1.25 0.00
N ARG A 32 -1.29 -1.03 1.06
CA ARG A 32 -2.02 -2.10 1.76
C ARG A 32 -3.32 -2.50 1.06
N CYS A 33 -3.97 -1.57 0.39
CA CYS A 33 -5.31 -1.79 -0.16
C CYS A 33 -5.29 -2.02 -1.67
N TYR A 34 -4.42 -1.34 -2.41
CA TYR A 34 -4.43 -1.31 -3.88
C TYR A 34 -3.22 -1.99 -4.52
N LYS A 35 -2.19 -2.37 -3.76
CA LYS A 35 -1.29 -3.39 -4.32
C LYS A 35 -2.14 -4.63 -4.58
N PRO A 36 -2.03 -5.24 -5.78
CA PRO A 36 -2.47 -6.62 -5.90
C PRO A 36 -1.75 -7.35 -4.76
N LEU A 37 -2.52 -7.99 -3.89
CA LEU A 37 -1.94 -8.92 -2.94
C LEU A 37 -1.44 -10.10 -3.77
N GLU A 38 -0.29 -9.88 -4.42
CA GLU A 38 0.48 -10.84 -5.23
C GLU A 38 0.96 -12.02 -4.38
N ASP A 39 0.61 -12.06 -3.09
CA ASP A 39 0.82 -13.18 -2.22
C ASP A 39 -0.21 -14.29 -2.54
N ILE A 40 -0.03 -14.92 -3.70
CA ILE A 40 -0.67 -16.19 -3.99
C ILE A 40 -0.11 -17.21 -2.99
N THR A 41 -0.91 -17.58 -2.01
CA THR A 41 -0.55 -18.61 -1.03
C THR A 41 -0.93 -19.98 -1.58
N TYR A 42 -0.03 -20.95 -1.55
CA TYR A 42 -0.33 -22.34 -1.89
C TYR A 42 -0.32 -23.22 -0.65
N LYS A 43 -1.44 -23.90 -0.36
CA LYS A 43 -1.58 -24.80 0.78
C LYS A 43 -2.45 -25.99 0.43
N ASN A 44 -1.93 -27.20 0.70
CA ASN A 44 -2.69 -28.45 0.57
C ASN A 44 -3.35 -28.66 -0.82
N GLY A 45 -2.65 -28.34 -1.90
CA GLY A 45 -3.18 -28.51 -3.27
C GLY A 45 -4.06 -27.38 -3.77
N ILE A 46 -4.25 -26.32 -2.98
CA ILE A 46 -5.14 -25.20 -3.30
C ILE A 46 -4.34 -23.91 -3.25
N TYR A 47 -4.52 -23.08 -4.28
CA TYR A 47 -4.00 -21.72 -4.31
C TYR A 47 -5.01 -20.77 -3.68
N TYR A 48 -4.54 -19.72 -3.02
CA TYR A 48 -5.37 -18.71 -2.38
C TYR A 48 -4.86 -17.34 -2.82
N LYS A 49 -5.77 -16.43 -3.13
CA LYS A 49 -5.42 -15.04 -3.36
C LYS A 49 -6.51 -14.11 -2.89
N GLN A 50 -6.13 -12.85 -2.74
CA GLN A 50 -7.01 -11.77 -2.37
C GLN A 50 -6.95 -10.68 -3.43
N GLU A 51 -8.11 -10.16 -3.82
CA GLU A 51 -8.23 -9.05 -4.76
C GLU A 51 -9.01 -7.92 -4.10
N PHE A 52 -8.58 -6.68 -4.30
CA PHE A 52 -9.31 -5.51 -3.82
C PHE A 52 -10.07 -4.85 -4.97
N ASN A 53 -11.31 -4.45 -4.71
CA ASN A 53 -12.08 -3.60 -5.59
C ASN A 53 -12.86 -2.56 -4.75
N THR A 54 -12.90 -1.33 -5.21
CA THR A 54 -13.72 -0.27 -4.59
C THR A 54 -15.21 -0.56 -4.79
N GLU A 55 -15.56 -1.24 -5.87
CA GLU A 55 -16.91 -1.71 -6.16
C GLU A 55 -17.08 -3.17 -5.70
N ASN A 56 -18.29 -3.54 -5.27
CA ASN A 56 -18.60 -4.93 -4.91
C ASN A 56 -18.88 -5.78 -6.16
N VAL A 57 -17.94 -5.76 -7.10
CA VAL A 57 -18.03 -6.44 -8.39
C VAL A 57 -16.81 -7.32 -8.57
N PHE A 58 -17.03 -8.63 -8.53
CA PHE A 58 -15.99 -9.65 -8.60
C PHE A 58 -16.38 -10.74 -9.59
N ARG A 59 -15.39 -11.29 -10.31
CA ARG A 59 -15.64 -12.41 -11.22
C ARG A 59 -15.90 -13.65 -10.39
N ASN A 60 -16.99 -14.36 -10.67
CA ASN A 60 -17.28 -15.60 -9.94
C ASN A 60 -16.21 -16.68 -10.18
N ALA A 61 -15.69 -16.79 -11.41
CA ALA A 61 -14.57 -17.67 -11.74
C ALA A 61 -13.83 -17.18 -12.99
N TYR A 62 -12.53 -17.48 -13.08
CA TYR A 62 -11.72 -17.24 -14.27
C TYR A 62 -10.41 -18.03 -14.21
N THR A 63 -9.83 -18.31 -15.37
CA THR A 63 -8.49 -18.92 -15.47
C THR A 63 -7.48 -17.83 -15.81
N ASP A 64 -6.38 -17.77 -15.07
CA ASP A 64 -5.30 -16.83 -15.38
C ASP A 64 -4.26 -17.44 -16.35
N ASN A 65 -3.29 -16.63 -16.76
CA ASN A 65 -2.28 -17.02 -17.77
C ASN A 65 -1.35 -18.16 -17.31
N GLU A 66 -1.20 -18.39 -16.02
CA GLU A 66 -0.46 -19.50 -15.41
C GLU A 66 -1.27 -20.81 -15.40
N GLY A 67 -2.53 -20.76 -15.84
CA GLY A 67 -3.43 -21.91 -15.91
C GLY A 67 -4.15 -22.23 -14.60
N ILE A 68 -4.11 -21.35 -13.59
CA ILE A 68 -4.86 -21.55 -12.35
C ILE A 68 -6.28 -21.04 -12.57
N THR A 69 -7.27 -21.90 -12.33
CA THR A 69 -8.67 -21.51 -12.34
C THR A 69 -9.07 -21.05 -10.94
N TRP A 70 -9.34 -19.75 -10.82
CA TRP A 70 -9.76 -19.08 -9.61
C TRP A 70 -11.28 -19.13 -9.46
N TYR A 71 -11.73 -19.42 -8.25
CA TYR A 71 -13.14 -19.46 -7.86
C TYR A 71 -13.36 -18.51 -6.70
N PHE A 72 -14.25 -17.55 -6.89
CA PHE A 72 -14.67 -16.62 -5.85
C PHE A 72 -15.30 -17.39 -4.68
N LYS A 73 -14.98 -16.99 -3.45
CA LYS A 73 -15.51 -17.61 -2.23
C LYS A 73 -16.33 -16.65 -1.40
N LYS A 74 -15.73 -15.51 -1.08
CA LYS A 74 -16.35 -14.50 -0.22
C LYS A 74 -15.71 -13.14 -0.50
N TYR A 75 -16.40 -12.11 -0.03
CA TYR A 75 -15.84 -10.78 0.09
C TYR A 75 -15.95 -10.28 1.52
N GLU A 76 -15.08 -9.34 1.90
CA GLU A 76 -15.14 -8.64 3.17
C GLU A 76 -15.04 -7.13 2.94
N ILE A 77 -15.87 -6.37 3.66
CA ILE A 77 -15.90 -4.91 3.55
C ILE A 77 -14.71 -4.35 4.34
N SER A 78 -13.85 -3.59 3.67
CA SER A 78 -12.77 -2.85 4.30
C SER A 78 -13.15 -1.39 4.47
N ARG A 79 -13.47 -1.00 5.70
CA ARG A 79 -13.69 0.41 6.06
C ARG A 79 -12.42 1.25 5.98
N TYR A 80 -11.26 0.61 6.21
CA TYR A 80 -9.96 1.26 6.11
C TYR A 80 -9.61 1.60 4.65
N CYS A 81 -9.88 0.68 3.73
CA CYS A 81 -9.57 0.84 2.30
C CYS A 81 -10.70 1.50 1.50
N GLY A 82 -11.91 1.62 2.07
CA GLY A 82 -13.07 2.16 1.38
C GLY A 82 -13.60 1.26 0.25
N GLY A 83 -13.52 -0.05 0.42
CA GLY A 83 -13.91 -1.02 -0.62
C GLY A 83 -14.08 -2.43 -0.09
N TYR A 84 -13.89 -3.40 -0.98
CA TYR A 84 -14.16 -4.81 -0.74
C TYR A 84 -12.92 -5.65 -1.07
N PHE A 85 -12.56 -6.54 -0.17
CA PHE A 85 -11.57 -7.58 -0.46
C PHE A 85 -12.29 -8.87 -0.84
N ALA A 86 -12.06 -9.37 -2.05
CA ALA A 86 -12.49 -10.68 -2.50
C ALA A 86 -11.44 -11.73 -2.24
N TYR A 87 -11.88 -12.93 -1.84
CA TYR A 87 -11.05 -14.08 -1.60
C TYR A 87 -11.37 -15.17 -2.60
N TYR A 88 -10.32 -15.73 -3.20
CA TYR A 88 -10.42 -16.77 -4.22
C TYR A 88 -9.65 -18.02 -3.81
N GLU A 89 -10.15 -19.17 -4.25
CA GLU A 89 -9.39 -20.41 -4.29
C GLU A 89 -9.07 -20.76 -5.74
N GLY A 90 -7.81 -21.06 -6.01
CA GLY A 90 -7.30 -21.47 -7.30
C GLY A 90 -7.00 -22.96 -7.35
N ARG A 91 -7.27 -23.58 -8.50
CA ARG A 91 -6.86 -24.95 -8.81
C ARG A 91 -6.19 -24.99 -10.16
N LYS A 92 -5.09 -25.73 -10.26
CA LYS A 92 -4.38 -26.02 -11.50
C LYS A 92 -4.55 -27.51 -11.80
N TYR A 93 -5.07 -27.82 -12.99
CA TYR A 93 -5.33 -29.18 -13.46
C TYR A 93 -4.35 -29.56 -14.56
#